data_AF-D5WXJ4-F1
#
_entry.id   AF-D5WXJ4-F1
#
_cell.length_a   1.000
_cell.length_b   1.000
_cell.length_c   1.000
_cell.angle_alpha   90.00
_cell.angle_beta   90.00
_cell.angle_gamma   90.00
#
_symmetry.space_group_name_H-M   'P 1'
#
loop_
_entity.id
_entity.type
_entity.pdbx_description
1 polymer ?
#
loop_
_entity_poly.entity_id
_entity_poly.type
_entity_poly.pdbx_seq_one_letter_code
_entity_poly.pdbx_strand_id
1 'polypeptide(L)'
;MFRQFVETYTTSDQLTGSNFIELAGLNIYTFVVINAGTAPATVGVQVSPDQGTLIADGLLESVAPQGAVALVPRLFLRYARVVFQSAEPGRPTDVIIVFNGQ
;
A
#
# COMPACT_ATOMS: atom_id res chain seq x y z
N MET A 1 9.22 18.18 -6.95
CA MET A 1 10.13 17.26 -7.67
C MET A 1 9.48 15.90 -7.62
N PHE A 2 9.32 15.21 -8.74
CA PHE A 2 8.67 13.90 -8.75
C PHE A 2 9.53 12.85 -8.02
N ARG A 3 8.90 12.02 -7.19
CA ARG A 3 9.51 10.90 -6.46
C ARG A 3 8.76 9.62 -6.77
N GLN A 4 9.50 8.54 -7.01
CA GLN A 4 8.95 7.21 -7.22
C GLN A 4 9.76 6.16 -6.45
N PHE A 5 9.04 5.20 -5.85
CA PHE A 5 9.62 4.03 -5.19
C PHE A 5 8.85 2.78 -5.60
N VAL A 6 9.53 1.63 -5.60
CA VAL A 6 8.93 0.33 -5.90
C VAL A 6 9.38 -0.67 -4.85
N GLU A 7 8.42 -1.39 -4.28
CA GLU A 7 8.64 -2.45 -3.31
C GLU A 7 7.84 -3.69 -3.70
N THR A 8 8.38 -4.88 -3.42
CA THR A 8 7.69 -6.15 -3.69
C THR A 8 7.60 -6.96 -2.41
N TYR A 9 6.43 -7.52 -2.14
CA TYR A 9 6.16 -8.34 -0.97
C TYR A 9 5.34 -9.56 -1.33
N THR A 10 5.56 -10.66 -0.63
CA THR A 10 4.64 -11.80 -0.62
C THR A 10 3.68 -11.62 0.55
N THR A 11 2.37 -11.66 0.29
CA THR A 11 1.36 -11.51 1.32
C THR A 11 1.36 -12.71 2.29
N SER A 12 0.90 -12.50 3.52
CA SER A 12 0.47 -13.56 4.42
C SER A 12 -1.01 -13.39 4.77
N ASP A 13 -1.55 -14.26 5.62
CA ASP A 13 -2.91 -14.12 6.16
C ASP A 13 -3.03 -12.96 7.16
N GLN A 14 -1.90 -12.39 7.60
CA GLN A 14 -1.85 -11.28 8.54
C GLN A 14 -1.66 -9.95 7.82
N LEU A 15 -2.47 -8.95 8.19
CA LEU A 15 -2.33 -7.58 7.71
C LEU A 15 -0.96 -7.02 8.10
N THR A 16 -0.13 -6.79 7.09
CA THR A 16 1.24 -6.32 7.24
C THR A 16 1.43 -5.02 6.48
N GLY A 17 2.29 -4.13 6.97
CA GLY A 17 2.61 -2.87 6.31
C GLY A 17 3.91 -2.94 5.52
N SER A 18 3.98 -2.20 4.40
CA SER A 18 5.22 -1.90 3.69
C SER A 18 6.10 -0.96 4.51
N ASN A 19 7.26 -0.58 3.97
CA ASN A 19 8.05 0.47 4.60
C ASN A 19 7.30 1.81 4.58
N PHE A 20 7.58 2.65 5.56
CA PHE A 20 7.07 4.01 5.56
C PHE A 20 7.79 4.88 4.53
N ILE A 21 7.02 5.71 3.86
CA ILE A 21 7.50 6.76 2.96
C ILE A 21 7.29 8.10 3.64
N GLU A 22 8.35 8.90 3.76
CA GLU A 22 8.27 10.26 4.26
C GLU A 22 7.75 11.20 3.16
N LEU A 23 6.65 11.89 3.46
CA LEU A 23 5.92 12.76 2.54
C LEU A 23 6.34 14.23 2.63
N ALA A 24 7.33 14.54 3.47
CA ALA A 24 7.81 15.91 3.65
C ALA A 24 8.26 16.53 2.31
N GLY A 25 7.68 17.70 2.01
CA GLY A 25 7.94 18.44 0.78
C GLY A 25 7.16 17.97 -0.45
N LEU A 26 6.21 17.02 -0.28
CA LEU A 26 5.26 16.62 -1.32
C LEU A 26 3.91 17.30 -1.07
N ASN A 27 3.13 17.49 -2.13
CA ASN A 27 1.77 18.04 -2.10
C ASN A 27 0.74 16.98 -2.48
N ILE A 28 1.14 16.03 -3.33
CA ILE A 28 0.29 14.93 -3.79
C ILE A 28 1.11 13.64 -3.79
N TYR A 29 0.43 12.53 -3.52
CA TYR A 29 0.99 11.20 -3.70
C TYR A 29 -0.11 10.18 -3.99
N THR A 30 0.28 9.09 -4.63
CA THR A 30 -0.59 7.97 -4.97
C THR A 30 0.22 6.68 -4.84
N PHE A 31 -0.41 5.63 -4.36
CA PHE A 31 0.12 4.28 -4.49
C PHE A 31 -0.59 3.54 -5.62
N VAL A 32 0.15 2.75 -6.38
CA VAL A 32 -0.42 1.71 -7.25
C VAL A 32 0.01 0.38 -6.68
N VAL A 33 -0.94 -0.52 -6.44
CA VAL A 33 -0.64 -1.88 -6.00
C VAL A 33 -1.02 -2.84 -7.11
N ILE A 34 -0.06 -3.64 -7.56
CA ILE A 34 -0.21 -4.64 -8.60
C ILE A 34 -0.11 -6.01 -7.93
N ASN A 35 -1.11 -6.87 -8.13
CA ASN A 35 -1.06 -8.25 -7.69
C ASN A 35 -0.45 -9.09 -8.82
N ALA A 36 0.82 -9.47 -8.68
CA ALA A 36 1.56 -10.23 -9.67
C ALA A 36 1.42 -11.76 -9.51
N GLY A 37 0.70 -12.23 -8.50
CA GLY A 37 0.49 -13.66 -8.25
C GLY A 37 -0.86 -14.19 -8.72
N THR A 38 -1.27 -15.33 -8.14
CA THR A 38 -2.42 -16.15 -8.60
C THR A 38 -3.57 -16.21 -7.61
N ALA A 39 -3.43 -15.61 -6.43
CA ALA A 39 -4.49 -15.47 -5.42
C ALA A 39 -4.83 -13.99 -5.22
N PRO A 40 -6.07 -13.64 -4.84
CA PRO A 40 -6.44 -12.25 -4.60
C PRO A 40 -5.72 -11.68 -3.37
N ALA A 41 -5.43 -10.39 -3.38
CA ALA A 41 -4.88 -9.65 -2.25
C ALA A 41 -5.91 -8.66 -1.70
N THR A 42 -5.75 -8.27 -0.44
CA THR A 42 -6.45 -7.13 0.17
C THR A 42 -5.42 -6.08 0.54
N VAL A 43 -5.63 -4.82 0.15
CA VAL A 43 -4.64 -3.74 0.28
C VAL A 43 -5.30 -2.45 0.78
N GLY A 44 -4.54 -1.54 1.36
CA GLY A 44 -5.04 -0.21 1.75
C GLY A 44 -3.92 0.72 2.17
N VAL A 45 -4.26 1.94 2.59
CA VAL A 45 -3.26 2.94 3.01
C VAL A 45 -3.34 3.14 4.52
N GLN A 46 -2.17 3.25 5.15
CA GLN A 46 -2.03 3.81 6.48
C GLN A 46 -1.18 5.07 6.42
N VAL A 47 -1.60 6.07 7.18
CA VAL A 47 -0.86 7.31 7.39
C VAL A 47 -0.47 7.45 8.86
N SER A 48 0.62 8.17 9.12
CA SER A 48 1.15 8.33 10.46
C SER A 48 1.90 9.66 10.61
N PRO A 49 1.81 10.34 11.77
CA PRO A 49 2.65 11.50 12.06
C PRO A 49 4.08 11.11 12.48
N ASP A 50 4.29 9.90 13.02
CA ASP A 50 5.49 9.51 13.78
C ASP A 50 5.94 8.05 13.58
N GLN A 51 5.32 7.32 12.65
CA GLN A 51 5.50 5.87 12.40
C GLN A 51 4.98 4.93 13.51
N GLY A 52 4.49 5.47 14.64
CA GLY A 52 3.90 4.68 15.74
C GLY A 52 2.38 4.79 15.80
N THR A 53 1.84 6.00 15.62
CA THR A 53 0.41 6.27 15.58
C THR A 53 -0.10 6.00 14.16
N LEU A 54 -0.79 4.87 13.98
CA LEU A 54 -1.26 4.41 12.68
C LEU A 54 -2.74 4.75 12.48
N ILE A 55 -3.04 5.41 11.38
CA ILE A 55 -4.42 5.77 10.99
C ILE A 55 -4.70 5.13 9.64
N ALA A 56 -5.79 4.38 9.54
CA ALA A 56 -6.26 3.87 8.25
C ALA A 56 -6.81 5.02 7.39
N ASP A 57 -6.34 5.11 6.16
CA ASP A 57 -6.84 6.06 5.18
C ASP A 57 -7.79 5.35 4.20
N GLY A 58 -9.06 5.30 4.58
CA GLY A 58 -10.10 4.58 3.82
C GLY A 58 -10.27 3.12 4.22
N LEU A 59 -10.99 2.38 3.38
CA LEU A 59 -11.22 0.94 3.54
C LEU A 59 -10.14 0.15 2.79
N LEU A 60 -10.00 -1.11 3.16
CA LEU A 60 -9.20 -2.03 2.35
C LEU A 60 -9.92 -2.36 1.04
N GLU A 61 -9.15 -2.50 -0.04
CA GLU A 61 -9.58 -2.82 -1.39
C GLU A 61 -9.05 -4.21 -1.79
N SER A 62 -9.85 -4.97 -2.53
CA SER A 62 -9.40 -6.26 -3.06
C SER A 62 -8.75 -6.09 -4.43
N VAL A 63 -7.63 -6.75 -4.64
CA VAL A 63 -6.90 -6.78 -5.93
C VAL A 63 -6.93 -8.20 -6.46
N ALA A 64 -7.64 -8.40 -7.56
CA ALA A 64 -7.70 -9.68 -8.25
C ALA A 64 -6.28 -10.15 -8.69
N PRO A 65 -6.06 -11.46 -8.88
CA PRO A 65 -4.82 -11.97 -9.48
C PRO A 65 -4.52 -11.26 -10.82
N GLN A 66 -3.25 -10.91 -11.05
CA GLN A 66 -2.81 -10.15 -12.24
C GLN A 66 -3.48 -8.77 -12.40
N GLY A 67 -4.20 -8.29 -11.38
CA GLY A 67 -4.88 -7.01 -11.36
C GLY A 67 -4.04 -5.90 -10.73
N ALA A 68 -4.54 -4.67 -10.82
CA ALA A 68 -3.94 -3.51 -10.17
C ALA A 68 -5.02 -2.56 -9.63
N VAL A 69 -4.68 -1.81 -8.59
CA VAL A 69 -5.52 -0.77 -8.01
C VAL A 69 -4.68 0.47 -7.71
N ALA A 70 -5.26 1.65 -7.91
CA ALA A 70 -4.67 2.91 -7.48
C ALA A 70 -5.31 3.35 -6.15
N LEU A 71 -4.49 3.51 -5.13
CA LEU A 71 -4.90 4.00 -3.82
C LEU A 71 -4.58 5.48 -3.74
N VAL A 72 -5.61 6.30 -3.86
CA VAL A 72 -5.52 7.76 -3.75
C VAL A 72 -5.79 8.17 -2.29
N PRO A 73 -4.79 8.70 -1.58
CA PRO A 73 -4.92 9.07 -0.18
C PRO A 73 -5.93 10.21 0.03
N ARG A 74 -6.67 10.14 1.12
CA ARG A 74 -7.62 11.19 1.55
C ARG A 74 -7.06 11.99 2.72
N LEU A 75 -6.08 11.45 3.42
CA LEU A 75 -5.37 12.08 4.52
C LEU A 75 -3.92 12.36 4.13
N PHE A 76 -3.36 13.44 4.65
CA PHE A 76 -1.98 13.83 4.37
C PHE A 76 -1.23 14.05 5.68
N LEU A 77 -0.42 13.08 6.10
CA LEU A 77 0.46 13.15 7.27
C LEU A 77 1.93 12.99 6.87
N ARG A 78 2.85 13.02 7.84
CA ARG A 78 4.29 12.97 7.56
C ARG A 78 4.73 11.66 6.91
N TYR A 79 4.10 10.55 7.28
CA TYR A 79 4.44 9.23 6.77
C TYR A 79 3.21 8.52 6.21
N ALA A 80 3.41 7.75 5.16
CA ALA A 80 2.41 6.83 4.62
C ALA A 80 3.03 5.49 4.27
N ARG A 81 2.21 4.43 4.28
CA ARG A 81 2.57 3.11 3.79
C ARG A 81 1.36 2.38 3.23
N VAL A 82 1.59 1.34 2.45
CA VAL A 82 0.52 0.41 2.07
C VAL A 82 0.47 -0.72 3.09
N VAL A 83 -0.74 -1.11 3.48
CA VAL A 83 -0.97 -2.37 4.18
C VAL A 83 -1.54 -3.40 3.21
N PHE A 84 -1.17 -4.66 3.42
CA PHE A 84 -1.56 -5.75 2.54
C PHE A 84 -1.66 -7.08 3.30
N GLN A 85 -2.51 -7.97 2.78
CA GLN A 85 -2.63 -9.37 3.19
C GLN A 85 -3.22 -10.19 2.04
N SER A 86 -3.15 -11.51 2.15
CA SER A 86 -3.90 -12.39 1.27
C SER A 86 -5.40 -12.16 1.49
N ALA A 87 -6.18 -12.12 0.41
CA ALA A 87 -7.64 -12.15 0.52
C ALA A 87 -8.18 -13.59 0.66
N GLU A 88 -7.32 -14.60 0.48
CA GLU A 88 -7.65 -16.01 0.60
C GLU A 88 -6.70 -16.70 1.59
N PRO A 89 -7.18 -17.06 2.80
CA PRO A 89 -6.33 -17.64 3.84
C PRO A 89 -5.55 -18.87 3.36
N GLY A 90 -4.26 -18.91 3.70
CA GLY A 90 -3.34 -19.98 3.31
C GLY A 90 -2.87 -19.92 1.85
N ARG A 91 -3.29 -18.91 1.08
CA ARG A 91 -2.90 -18.74 -0.34
C ARG A 91 -2.20 -17.41 -0.56
N PRO A 92 -0.88 -17.32 -0.26
CA PRO A 92 -0.13 -16.09 -0.46
C PRO A 92 -0.06 -15.69 -1.93
N THR A 93 0.08 -14.39 -2.19
CA THR A 93 0.31 -13.81 -3.52
C THR A 93 1.37 -12.72 -3.45
N ASP A 94 2.02 -12.43 -4.57
CA ASP A 94 3.02 -11.36 -4.65
C ASP A 94 2.33 -10.04 -5.03
N VAL A 95 2.59 -8.99 -4.24
CA VAL A 95 2.14 -7.63 -4.50
C VAL A 95 3.34 -6.71 -4.75
N ILE A 96 3.22 -5.90 -5.80
CA ILE A 96 4.17 -4.85 -6.14
C ILE A 96 3.53 -3.51 -5.79
N ILE A 97 4.16 -2.74 -4.92
CA ILE A 97 3.70 -1.43 -4.49
C ILE A 97 4.56 -0.38 -5.17
N VAL A 98 3.91 0.53 -5.90
CA VAL A 98 4.55 1.66 -6.57
C VAL A 98 4.05 2.94 -5.95
N PHE A 99 4.95 3.70 -5.33
CA PHE A 99 4.66 5.05 -4.85
C PHE A 99 4.98 6.08 -5.92
N ASN A 100 4.14 7.09 -6.06
CA ASN A 100 4.39 8.28 -6.87
C ASN A 100 4.03 9.53 -6.07
N GLY A 101 4.86 10.56 -6.06
CA GLY A 101 4.53 11.83 -5.39
C GLY A 101 5.27 13.04 -5.95
N GLN A 102 4.73 14.25 -5.73
CA GLN A 102 5.27 15.50 -6.26
C GLN A 102 5.21 16.66 -5.27
#